data_AF-A0AAE0BM00-F1
#
_entry.id   AF-A0AAE0BM00-F1
#
_cell.length_a   1.000
_cell.length_b   1.000
_cell.length_c   1.000
_cell.angle_alpha   90.00
_cell.angle_beta   90.00
_cell.angle_gamma   90.00
#
_symmetry.space_group_name_H-M   'P 1'
#
loop_
_entity.id
_entity.type
_entity.pdbx_description
1 polymer ?
#
loop_
_entity_poly.entity_id
_entity_poly.type
_entity_poly.pdbx_seq_one_letter_code
_entity_poly.pdbx_strand_id
1 'polypeptide(L)'
;MAEPACKKCQQVAKEVVPEHGGILFEDDLWIVVHKGAPIGVEGHLQLVSKRHFRGPADFNDEEAALVGIMLRHCQAILKEVSGAEQIYTAALGASFPHFHCHMVPVYGNVHPVLGIAWDVFLQEKLAADNKLQPDLARCTDIAEKFKAAIAERNPPKMQFTFNT
;
A
#
# COMPACT_ATOMS: atom_id res chain seq x y z
N MET A 1 3.21 -19.13 -8.62
CA MET A 1 1.78 -19.47 -8.77
C MET A 1 1.05 -18.94 -7.54
N ALA A 2 -0.28 -18.79 -7.54
CA ALA A 2 -1.00 -18.38 -6.33
C ALA A 2 -0.84 -19.44 -5.24
N GLU A 3 -0.58 -19.02 -4.00
CA GLU A 3 -0.37 -19.90 -2.85
C GLU A 3 -1.60 -19.84 -1.91
N PRO A 4 -2.35 -20.95 -1.70
CA PRO A 4 -3.63 -20.91 -0.98
C PRO A 4 -3.54 -20.38 0.46
N ALA A 5 -2.42 -20.61 1.15
CA ALA A 5 -2.19 -20.12 2.52
C ALA A 5 -1.71 -18.66 2.57
N CYS A 6 -1.44 -18.03 1.42
CA CYS A 6 -0.96 -16.66 1.37
C CYS A 6 -2.14 -15.68 1.40
N LYS A 7 -2.26 -14.91 2.50
CA LYS A 7 -3.31 -13.88 2.62
C LYS A 7 -3.29 -12.84 1.49
N LYS A 8 -2.12 -12.55 0.91
CA LYS A 8 -2.00 -11.63 -0.23
C LYS A 8 -2.54 -12.25 -1.52
N CYS A 9 -2.31 -13.54 -1.76
CA CYS A 9 -3.00 -14.26 -2.84
C CYS A 9 -4.51 -14.29 -2.64
N GLN A 10 -4.99 -14.50 -1.41
CA GLN A 10 -6.43 -14.47 -1.10
C GLN A 10 -7.06 -13.09 -1.35
N GLN A 11 -6.35 -12.00 -1.04
CA GLN A 11 -6.77 -10.64 -1.38
C GLN A 11 -6.84 -10.44 -2.91
N VAL A 12 -5.81 -10.86 -3.65
CA VAL A 12 -5.77 -10.79 -5.13
C VAL A 12 -6.91 -11.61 -5.75
N ALA A 13 -7.17 -12.80 -5.21
CA ALA A 13 -8.27 -13.68 -5.64
C ALA A 13 -9.66 -13.22 -5.16
N LYS A 14 -9.73 -12.13 -4.37
CA LYS A 14 -10.97 -11.59 -3.79
C LYS A 14 -11.71 -12.58 -2.86
N GLU A 15 -10.98 -13.56 -2.34
CA GLU A 15 -11.45 -14.51 -1.32
C GLU A 15 -11.54 -13.85 0.06
N VAL A 16 -10.67 -12.86 0.29
CA VAL A 16 -10.68 -12.02 1.49
C VAL A 16 -10.80 -10.56 1.05
N VAL A 17 -11.86 -9.90 1.51
CA VAL A 17 -12.08 -8.47 1.27
C VAL A 17 -11.20 -7.66 2.22
N PRO A 18 -10.29 -6.81 1.71
CA PRO A 18 -9.53 -5.90 2.56
C PRO A 18 -10.45 -4.94 3.34
N GLU A 19 -10.05 -4.60 4.57
CA GLU A 19 -10.72 -3.57 5.37
C GLU A 19 -10.66 -2.19 4.68
N HIS A 20 -11.53 -1.26 5.11
CA HIS A 20 -11.55 0.13 4.64
C HIS A 20 -11.60 0.30 3.11
N GLY A 21 -12.64 -0.25 2.47
CA GLY A 21 -12.93 0.00 1.05
C GLY A 21 -12.50 -1.10 0.07
N GLY A 22 -11.98 -2.23 0.58
CA GLY A 22 -11.62 -3.38 -0.24
C GLY A 22 -10.42 -3.13 -1.14
N ILE A 23 -10.51 -3.56 -2.39
CA ILE A 23 -9.54 -3.20 -3.42
C ILE A 23 -9.84 -1.77 -3.89
N LEU A 24 -8.87 -0.88 -3.68
CA LEU A 24 -8.96 0.54 -4.02
C LEU A 24 -8.54 0.82 -5.46
N PHE A 25 -7.65 -0.02 -6.00
CA PHE A 25 -7.22 -0.01 -7.39
C PHE A 25 -6.77 -1.40 -7.80
N GLU A 26 -6.97 -1.76 -9.07
CA GLU A 26 -6.50 -3.00 -9.67
C GLU A 26 -6.12 -2.76 -11.13
N ASP A 27 -4.96 -3.26 -11.54
CA ASP A 27 -4.57 -3.41 -12.95
C ASP A 27 -4.08 -4.84 -13.24
N ASP A 28 -3.28 -5.00 -14.30
CA ASP A 28 -2.75 -6.30 -14.73
C ASP A 28 -1.67 -6.84 -13.77
N LEU A 29 -0.95 -5.97 -13.06
CA LEU A 29 0.21 -6.34 -12.24
C LEU A 29 -0.02 -6.14 -10.74
N TRP A 30 -0.86 -5.21 -10.35
CA TRP A 30 -0.95 -4.71 -8.98
C TRP A 30 -2.40 -4.58 -8.50
N ILE A 31 -2.57 -4.69 -7.18
CA ILE A 31 -3.71 -4.15 -6.47
C ILE A 31 -3.22 -3.13 -5.43
N VAL A 32 -4.06 -2.14 -5.11
CA VAL A 32 -3.87 -1.26 -3.95
C VAL A 32 -4.96 -1.53 -2.94
N VAL A 33 -4.57 -1.75 -1.68
CA VAL A 33 -5.48 -2.05 -0.57
C VAL A 33 -5.10 -1.24 0.65
N HIS A 34 -6.05 -0.98 1.54
CA HIS A 34 -5.71 -0.51 2.89
C HIS A 34 -5.04 -1.65 3.68
N LYS A 35 -4.07 -1.32 4.53
CA LYS A 35 -3.53 -2.27 5.50
C LYS A 35 -4.57 -2.50 6.59
N GLY A 36 -5.08 -3.73 6.72
CA GLY A 36 -6.01 -4.08 7.81
C GLY A 36 -5.37 -4.07 9.20
N ALA A 37 -6.16 -4.43 10.21
CA ALA A 37 -5.73 -4.44 11.61
C ALA A 37 -4.48 -5.31 11.90
N PRO A 38 -3.63 -4.91 12.89
CA PRO A 38 -3.68 -3.65 13.65
C PRO A 38 -3.33 -2.45 12.76
N ILE A 39 -3.84 -1.24 13.03
CA ILE A 39 -3.57 -0.05 12.22
C ILE A 39 -2.83 0.99 13.06
N GLY A 40 -1.53 1.18 12.80
CA GLY A 40 -0.72 2.19 13.48
C GLY A 40 -0.82 3.59 12.88
N VAL A 41 -1.20 3.70 11.62
CA VAL A 41 -1.26 4.98 10.88
C VAL A 41 -2.48 5.00 9.99
N GLU A 42 -3.30 6.05 10.07
CA GLU A 42 -4.44 6.22 9.17
C GLU A 42 -3.96 6.40 7.72
N GLY A 43 -4.66 5.77 6.77
CA GLY A 43 -4.29 5.83 5.36
C GLY A 43 -3.06 5.00 4.99
N HIS A 44 -2.61 4.08 5.85
CA HIS A 44 -1.57 3.12 5.50
C HIS A 44 -2.06 2.19 4.38
N LEU A 45 -1.58 2.42 3.16
CA LEU A 45 -1.91 1.60 1.99
C LEU A 45 -0.80 0.62 1.64
N GLN A 46 -1.15 -0.42 0.88
CA GLN A 46 -0.21 -1.40 0.35
C GLN A 46 -0.41 -1.56 -1.16
N LEU A 47 0.68 -1.43 -1.91
CA LEU A 47 0.76 -1.88 -3.30
C LEU A 47 1.14 -3.37 -3.27
N VAL A 48 0.27 -4.25 -3.74
CA VAL A 48 0.46 -5.72 -3.69
C VAL A 48 0.58 -6.24 -5.11
N SER A 49 1.56 -7.10 -5.40
CA SER A 49 1.65 -7.76 -6.69
C SER A 49 0.51 -8.74 -6.90
N LYS A 50 0.02 -8.90 -8.13
CA LYS A 50 -0.91 -9.98 -8.48
C LYS A 50 -0.19 -11.32 -8.57
N ARG A 51 1.03 -11.31 -9.14
CA ARG A 51 1.92 -12.48 -9.13
C ARG A 51 2.50 -12.69 -7.73
N HIS A 52 2.53 -13.95 -7.29
CA HIS A 52 3.18 -14.34 -6.05
C HIS A 52 4.70 -14.43 -6.21
N PHE A 53 5.43 -13.58 -5.49
CA PHE A 53 6.89 -13.57 -5.34
C PHE A 53 7.29 -12.82 -4.07
N ARG A 54 8.51 -13.01 -3.54
CA ARG A 54 8.83 -12.53 -2.19
C ARG A 54 9.17 -11.05 -2.14
N GLY A 55 9.99 -10.58 -3.07
CA GLY A 55 10.51 -9.22 -3.02
C GLY A 55 11.09 -8.73 -4.33
N PRO A 56 11.71 -7.53 -4.34
CA PRO A 56 12.22 -6.91 -5.55
C PRO A 56 13.24 -7.73 -6.34
N ALA A 57 13.98 -8.63 -5.67
CA ALA A 57 14.92 -9.55 -6.32
C ALA A 57 14.23 -10.56 -7.26
N ASP A 58 12.92 -10.75 -7.12
CA ASP A 58 12.13 -11.70 -7.91
C ASP A 58 11.27 -11.02 -8.98
N PHE A 59 11.36 -9.70 -9.15
CA PHE A 59 10.62 -8.99 -10.21
C PHE A 59 10.99 -9.54 -11.59
N ASN A 60 10.01 -9.62 -12.48
CA ASN A 60 10.31 -9.67 -13.91
C ASN A 60 10.63 -8.25 -14.44
N ASP A 61 11.09 -8.15 -15.69
CA ASP A 61 11.50 -6.86 -16.28
C ASP A 61 10.38 -5.82 -16.30
N GLU A 62 9.15 -6.25 -16.57
CA GLU A 62 7.98 -5.37 -16.63
C GLU A 62 7.62 -4.82 -15.24
N GLU A 63 7.54 -5.69 -14.23
CA GLU A 63 7.28 -5.32 -12.84
C GLU A 63 8.36 -4.39 -12.29
N ALA A 64 9.63 -4.70 -12.55
CA ALA A 64 10.77 -3.89 -12.12
C ALA A 64 10.73 -2.48 -12.72
N ALA A 65 10.32 -2.36 -13.99
CA ALA A 65 10.25 -1.08 -14.66
C ALA A 65 8.98 -0.26 -14.32
N LEU A 66 7.87 -0.92 -13.96
CA LEU A 66 6.61 -0.25 -13.65
C LEU A 66 6.38 0.05 -12.17
N VAL A 67 7.01 -0.67 -11.24
CA VAL A 67 6.76 -0.50 -9.80
C VAL A 67 7.02 0.93 -9.32
N GLY A 68 8.09 1.58 -9.80
CA GLY A 68 8.40 2.96 -9.44
C GLY A 68 7.38 3.97 -9.94
N ILE A 69 6.81 3.75 -11.13
CA ILE A 69 5.76 4.60 -11.70
C ILE A 69 4.48 4.47 -10.89
N MET A 70 4.12 3.23 -10.55
CA MET A 70 2.92 2.95 -9.75
C MET A 70 3.05 3.53 -8.34
N LEU A 71 4.19 3.34 -7.68
CA LEU A 71 4.47 3.93 -6.37
C LEU A 71 4.40 5.45 -6.42
N ARG A 72 5.06 6.12 -7.38
CA ARG A 72 5.01 7.58 -7.52
C ARG A 72 3.57 8.07 -7.67
N HIS A 73 2.78 7.43 -8.53
CA HIS A 73 1.40 7.84 -8.80
C HIS A 73 0.50 7.65 -7.57
N CYS A 74 0.53 6.48 -6.95
CA CYS A 74 -0.25 6.19 -5.75
C CYS A 74 0.15 7.11 -4.59
N GLN A 75 1.45 7.32 -4.35
CA GLN A 75 1.91 8.15 -3.24
C GLN A 75 1.57 9.63 -3.43
N ALA A 76 1.58 10.14 -4.66
CA ALA A 76 1.15 11.51 -4.94
C ALA A 76 -0.33 11.72 -4.57
N ILE A 77 -1.19 10.78 -4.98
CA ILE A 77 -2.62 10.80 -4.62
C ILE A 77 -2.79 10.65 -3.12
N LEU A 78 -2.16 9.65 -2.50
CA LEU A 78 -2.27 9.38 -1.07
C LEU A 78 -1.84 10.58 -0.23
N LYS A 79 -0.74 11.24 -0.61
CA LYS A 79 -0.26 12.46 0.05
C LYS A 79 -1.32 13.56 0.02
N GLU A 80 -1.93 13.81 -1.14
CA GLU A 80 -2.96 14.82 -1.31
C GLU A 80 -4.22 14.51 -0.49
N VAL A 81 -4.79 13.30 -0.62
CA VAL A 81 -6.08 12.97 0.02
C VAL A 81 -5.97 12.80 1.53
N SER A 82 -4.78 12.48 2.05
CA SER A 82 -4.53 12.33 3.48
C SER A 82 -4.11 13.64 4.17
N GLY A 83 -3.57 14.60 3.41
CA GLY A 83 -2.93 15.79 3.94
C GLY A 83 -1.55 15.54 4.57
N ALA A 84 -0.91 14.40 4.24
CA ALA A 84 0.42 14.08 4.75
C ALA A 84 1.53 14.94 4.12
N GLU A 85 2.61 15.16 4.85
CA GLU A 85 3.77 15.89 4.33
C GLU A 85 4.64 14.99 3.45
N GLN A 86 4.69 13.71 3.77
CA GLN A 86 5.47 12.68 3.09
C GLN A 86 4.77 11.33 3.15
N ILE A 87 5.07 10.45 2.19
CA ILE A 87 4.72 9.03 2.25
C ILE A 87 6.00 8.21 2.38
N TYR A 88 6.11 7.39 3.42
CA TYR A 88 7.19 6.40 3.54
C TYR A 88 6.89 5.17 2.70
N THR A 89 7.96 4.63 2.12
CA THR A 89 7.91 3.44 1.27
C THR A 89 8.77 2.35 1.91
N ALA A 90 8.18 1.18 2.16
CA ALA A 90 8.92 0.04 2.69
C ALA A 90 8.42 -1.27 2.09
N ALA A 91 9.31 -2.19 1.74
CA ALA A 91 8.97 -3.55 1.35
C ALA A 91 9.84 -4.51 2.14
N LEU A 92 9.29 -5.04 3.25
CA LEU A 92 10.05 -5.84 4.21
C LEU A 92 9.93 -7.34 3.95
N GLY A 93 8.81 -7.80 3.40
CA GLY A 93 8.56 -9.22 3.10
C GLY A 93 8.58 -10.15 4.32
N ALA A 94 8.49 -9.62 5.54
CA ALA A 94 8.64 -10.38 6.78
C ALA A 94 7.36 -11.14 7.18
N SER A 95 6.18 -10.51 7.04
CA SER A 95 4.91 -11.09 7.48
C SER A 95 4.32 -12.09 6.49
N PHE A 96 4.52 -11.87 5.19
CA PHE A 96 4.05 -12.74 4.12
C PHE A 96 5.10 -12.82 3.02
N PRO A 97 5.41 -14.01 2.48
CA PRO A 97 6.34 -14.17 1.36
C PRO A 97 5.69 -13.79 0.02
N HIS A 98 5.00 -12.65 -0.03
CA HIS A 98 4.32 -12.11 -1.21
C HIS A 98 4.56 -10.60 -1.21
N PHE A 99 5.14 -10.08 -2.29
CA PHE A 99 5.49 -8.68 -2.43
C PHE A 99 4.29 -7.77 -2.16
N HIS A 100 4.46 -6.96 -1.13
CA HIS A 100 3.63 -5.81 -0.86
C HIS A 100 4.53 -4.68 -0.39
N CYS A 101 4.36 -3.53 -1.01
CA CYS A 101 5.06 -2.32 -0.63
C CYS A 101 4.13 -1.42 0.17
N HIS A 102 4.55 -1.08 1.37
CA HIS A 102 3.86 -0.19 2.28
C HIS A 102 4.02 1.25 1.82
N MET A 103 2.89 1.99 1.78
CA MET A 103 2.80 3.42 1.53
C MET A 103 2.20 4.05 2.77
N VAL A 104 3.03 4.62 3.63
CA VAL A 104 2.64 5.06 4.98
C VAL A 104 2.64 6.59 5.05
N PRO A 105 1.48 7.24 5.27
CA PRO A 105 1.41 8.68 5.51
C PRO A 105 2.26 9.12 6.70
N VAL A 106 2.97 10.23 6.54
CA VAL A 106 3.68 10.92 7.63
C VAL A 106 3.06 12.29 7.78
N TYR A 107 2.34 12.47 8.89
CA TYR A 107 1.71 13.73 9.25
C TYR A 107 2.68 14.56 10.10
N GLY A 108 2.87 15.84 9.77
CA GLY A 108 3.66 16.74 10.61
C GLY A 108 3.01 16.98 11.97
N ASN A 109 3.80 17.38 12.98
CA ASN A 109 3.52 17.90 14.35
C ASN A 109 2.24 17.51 15.13
N VAL A 110 1.40 16.58 14.65
CA VAL A 110 0.06 16.28 15.17
C VAL A 110 -0.17 14.77 15.34
N HIS A 111 0.77 13.92 14.94
CA HIS A 111 0.73 12.46 15.15
C HIS A 111 2.03 12.04 15.86
N PRO A 112 2.08 10.97 16.68
CA PRO A 112 3.30 10.57 17.40
C PRO A 112 4.48 10.11 16.51
N VAL A 113 4.49 10.45 15.21
CA VAL A 113 5.66 10.33 14.33
C VAL A 113 6.48 11.60 14.51
N LEU A 114 7.61 11.54 15.21
CA LEU A 114 8.58 12.63 15.32
C LEU A 114 9.45 12.77 14.06
N GLY A 115 9.06 12.13 12.97
CA GLY A 115 9.69 12.24 11.65
C GLY A 115 10.88 11.32 11.44
N ILE A 116 11.09 10.30 12.30
CA ILE A 116 12.11 9.28 12.05
C ILE A 116 11.48 8.00 11.49
N ALA A 117 12.19 7.34 10.58
CA ALA A 117 11.70 6.14 9.88
C ALA A 117 11.20 5.02 10.82
N TRP A 118 11.75 4.95 12.04
CA TRP A 118 11.42 3.94 13.04
C TRP A 118 10.06 4.15 13.72
N ASP A 119 9.52 5.37 13.70
CA ASP A 119 8.27 5.70 14.40
C ASP A 119 7.06 4.97 13.79
N VAL A 120 7.09 4.70 12.48
CA VAL A 120 6.05 3.89 11.83
C VAL A 120 6.01 2.49 12.45
N PHE A 121 7.16 1.84 12.66
CA PHE A 121 7.21 0.53 13.30
C PHE A 121 6.80 0.58 14.77
N LEU A 122 7.16 1.65 15.47
CA LEU A 122 6.71 1.88 16.84
C LEU A 122 5.19 2.00 16.90
N GLN A 123 4.56 2.76 16.02
CA GLN A 123 3.10 2.94 15.99
C GLN A 123 2.38 1.65 15.65
N GLU A 124 2.89 0.87 14.70
CA GLU A 124 2.37 -0.45 14.41
C GLU A 124 2.45 -1.38 15.62
N LYS A 125 3.56 -1.31 16.38
CA LYS A 125 3.69 -2.08 17.63
C LYS A 125 2.73 -1.58 18.71
N LEU A 126 2.55 -0.27 18.87
CA LEU A 126 1.63 0.30 19.84
C LEU A 126 0.18 -0.08 19.50
N ALA A 127 -0.21 -0.07 18.23
CA ALA A 127 -1.52 -0.52 17.80
C ALA A 127 -1.72 -2.02 18.07
N ALA A 128 -0.71 -2.84 17.77
CA ALA A 128 -0.75 -4.28 18.09
C ALA A 128 -0.89 -4.56 19.60
N ASP A 129 -0.32 -3.70 20.44
CA ASP A 129 -0.42 -3.77 21.91
C ASP A 129 -1.69 -3.10 22.46
N ASN A 130 -2.60 -2.63 21.61
CA ASN A 130 -3.79 -1.86 21.97
C ASN A 130 -3.49 -0.53 22.72
N LYS A 131 -2.28 0.01 22.54
CA LYS A 131 -1.82 1.28 23.12
C LYS A 131 -1.96 2.48 22.18
N LEU A 132 -2.33 2.22 20.93
CA LEU A 132 -2.67 3.22 19.92
C LEU A 132 -3.94 2.74 19.22
N GLN A 133 -4.92 3.63 19.05
CA GLN A 133 -6.16 3.33 18.36
C GLN A 133 -6.29 4.29 17.18
N PRO A 134 -6.49 3.77 15.95
CA PRO A 134 -6.67 4.60 14.77
C PRO A 134 -8.05 5.28 14.79
N ASP A 135 -8.18 6.40 14.10
CA ASP A 135 -9.49 6.87 13.66
C ASP A 135 -9.96 6.04 12.44
N LEU A 136 -10.85 5.07 12.69
CA LEU A 136 -11.39 4.19 11.64
C LEU A 136 -12.24 4.93 10.60
N ALA A 137 -12.90 6.03 10.98
CA ALA A 137 -13.65 6.86 10.06
C ALA A 137 -12.69 7.59 9.11
N ARG A 138 -11.59 8.13 9.65
CA ARG A 138 -10.50 8.72 8.85
C ARG A 138 -9.84 7.70 7.92
N CYS A 139 -9.61 6.46 8.37
CA CYS A 139 -9.08 5.39 7.51
C CYS A 139 -9.99 5.16 6.29
N THR A 140 -11.30 5.09 6.54
CA THR A 140 -12.32 4.87 5.50
C THR A 140 -12.40 6.07 4.55
N ASP A 141 -12.45 7.29 5.07
CA ASP A 141 -12.50 8.54 4.29
C ASP A 141 -11.28 8.68 3.35
N ILE A 142 -10.07 8.43 3.86
CA ILE A 142 -8.84 8.47 3.05
C ILE A 142 -8.89 7.42 1.94
N ALA A 143 -9.32 6.19 2.26
CA ALA A 143 -9.40 5.10 1.29
C ALA A 143 -10.42 5.38 0.17
N GLU A 144 -11.59 5.94 0.51
CA GLU A 144 -12.61 6.32 -0.45
C GLU A 144 -12.14 7.47 -1.36
N LYS A 145 -11.52 8.51 -0.78
CA LYS A 145 -10.93 9.61 -1.55
C LYS A 145 -9.81 9.14 -2.47
N PHE A 146 -8.96 8.25 -1.98
CA PHE A 146 -7.90 7.64 -2.79
C PHE A 146 -8.50 6.89 -3.98
N LYS A 147 -9.50 6.03 -3.73
CA LYS A 147 -10.18 5.22 -4.74
C LYS A 147 -10.84 6.08 -5.82
N ALA A 148 -11.48 7.18 -5.42
CA ALA A 148 -12.05 8.13 -6.37
C ALA A 148 -10.96 8.82 -7.23
N ALA A 149 -9.91 9.32 -6.59
CA ALA A 149 -8.86 10.08 -7.27
C ALA A 149 -8.03 9.21 -8.24
N ILE A 150 -7.72 7.96 -7.89
CA ILE A 150 -6.94 7.07 -8.78
C ILE A 150 -7.74 6.62 -10.00
N ALA A 151 -9.07 6.48 -9.85
CA ALA A 151 -9.96 6.18 -10.97
C ALA A 151 -10.06 7.35 -11.98
N GLU A 152 -10.02 8.59 -11.49
CA GLU A 152 -10.02 9.78 -12.34
C GLU A 152 -8.68 9.99 -13.05
N ARG A 153 -7.57 9.81 -12.32
CA ARG A 153 -6.23 10.20 -12.82
C ARG A 153 -5.57 9.15 -13.69
N ASN A 154 -6.00 7.88 -13.62
CA ASN A 154 -5.46 6.70 -14.29
C ASN A 154 -3.93 6.56 -14.20
N PRO A 155 -3.38 5.48 -13.62
CA PRO A 155 -1.94 5.29 -13.60
C PRO A 155 -1.37 5.26 -15.03
N PRO A 156 -0.21 5.91 -15.27
CA PRO A 156 0.41 5.86 -16.58
C PRO A 156 0.78 4.40 -16.91
N LYS A 157 0.18 3.86 -17.98
CA LYS A 157 0.62 2.59 -18.57
C LYS A 157 1.82 2.89 -19.45
N MET A 158 2.97 2.25 -19.21
CA MET A 158 4.04 2.32 -20.22
C MET A 158 3.72 1.38 -21.36
N GLN A 159 3.82 1.89 -22.58
CA GLN A 159 3.97 1.07 -23.77
C GLN A 159 5.48 0.90 -23.97
N PHE A 160 6.02 -0.27 -23.64
CA PHE A 160 7.39 -0.59 -24.05
C PHE A 160 7.38 -0.89 -25.55
N THR A 161 7.94 0.00 -26.34
CA THR A 161 8.54 -0.38 -27.62
C THR A 161 10.00 -0.71 -27.34
N PHE A 162 10.29 -1.99 -27.09
CA PHE A 162 11.67 -2.46 -27.17
C PHE A 162 12.07 -2.45 -28.65
N ASN A 163 12.80 -1.43 -29.07
CA ASN A 163 13.59 -1.55 -30.29
C ASN A 163 14.66 -2.59 -29.99
N THR A 164 14.51 -3.76 -30.62
CA THR A 164 15.53 -4.82 -30.63
C THR A 164 16.69 -4.43 -31.53
#